data_AF-A0A1J0VJ81-F1
#
_entry.id   AF-A0A1J0VJ81-F1
#
_cell.length_a   1.000
_cell.length_b   1.000
_cell.length_c   1.000
_cell.angle_alpha   90.00
_cell.angle_beta   90.00
_cell.angle_gamma   90.00
#
_symmetry.space_group_name_H-M   'P 1'
#
loop_
_entity.id
_entity.type
_entity.pdbx_description
1 polymer ?
#
loop_
_entity_poly.entity_id
_entity_poly.type
_entity_poly.pdbx_seq_one_letter_code
_entity_poly.pdbx_strand_id
1 'polypeptide(L)' 'MRPITLDLDPQGRRILSCACGTIEIARANDWQEFTIEALDHDLARVTCDRCDRQARLGLDVEPSPSPQPTW' A
#
# COMPACT_ATOMS: atom_id res chain seq x y z
N MET A 1 13.43 -8.55 7.63
CA MET A 1 13.24 -7.10 7.50
C MET A 1 11.87 -6.87 6.89
N ARG A 2 10.89 -6.33 7.62
CA ARG A 2 9.54 -6.11 7.07
C ARG A 2 9.55 -4.85 6.17
N PRO A 3 9.00 -4.90 4.94
CA PRO A 3 8.91 -3.76 4.03
C PRO A 3 7.73 -2.83 4.38
N ILE A 4 7.48 -1.80 3.56
CA ILE A 4 6.24 -1.02 3.62
C ILE A 4 5.06 -1.91 3.19
N THR A 5 3.95 -1.82 3.92
CA THR A 5 2.72 -2.60 3.68
C THR A 5 1.53 -1.69 3.43
N LEU A 6 0.65 -2.13 2.53
CA LEU A 6 -0.65 -1.50 2.24
C LEU A 6 -1.75 -2.39 2.79
N ASP A 7 -2.64 -1.81 3.59
CA ASP A 7 -3.79 -2.48 4.20
C ASP A 7 -5.08 -1.67 3.97
N LEU A 8 -6.23 -2.23 4.34
CA LEU A 8 -7.54 -1.58 4.22
C LEU A 8 -8.24 -1.56 5.58
N ASP A 9 -8.57 -0.37 6.05
CA ASP A 9 -9.43 -0.16 7.21
C ASP A 9 -10.83 -0.77 6.97
N PRO A 10 -11.62 -1.12 8.02
CA PRO A 10 -12.99 -1.60 7.85
C PRO A 10 -13.92 -0.65 7.07
N GLN A 11 -13.55 0.63 6.97
CA GLN A 11 -14.26 1.62 6.14
C GLN A 11 -13.80 1.65 4.67
N GLY A 12 -12.92 0.72 4.24
CA GLY A 12 -12.36 0.67 2.88
C GLY A 12 -11.26 1.71 2.61
N ARG A 13 -10.68 2.31 3.66
CA ARG A 13 -9.61 3.31 3.50
C ARG A 13 -8.25 2.63 3.46
N ARG A 14 -7.40 3.06 2.53
CA ARG A 14 -6.03 2.55 2.37
C ARG A 14 -5.14 3.01 3.53
N ILE A 15 -4.40 2.09 4.13
CA ILE A 15 -3.46 2.35 5.22
C ILE A 15 -2.06 1.93 4.76
N LEU A 16 -1.10 2.84 4.78
CA LEU A 16 0.31 2.54 4.58
C LEU A 16 1.03 2.46 5.91
N SER A 17 1.85 1.42 6.08
CA SER A 17 2.65 1.22 7.28
C SER A 17 4.08 0.89 6.91
N CYS A 18 5.04 1.55 7.56
CA CYS A 18 6.47 1.35 7.36
C CYS A 18 7.12 0.75 8.60
N ALA A 19 8.16 -0.06 8.41
CA ALA A 19 8.92 -0.64 9.51
C ALA A 19 9.68 0.36 10.39
N CYS A 20 9.79 1.64 9.99
CA CYS A 20 10.28 2.71 10.86
C CYS A 20 9.27 3.12 11.96
N GLY A 21 8.03 2.63 11.88
CA GLY A 21 6.93 2.98 12.79
C GLY A 21 5.96 4.03 12.23
N THR A 22 6.22 4.57 11.03
CA THR A 22 5.30 5.48 10.33
C THR A 22 4.06 4.72 9.83
N ILE A 23 2.87 5.22 10.15
CA ILE A 23 1.59 4.64 9.76
C ILE A 23 0.67 5.79 9.33
N GLU A 24 0.15 5.73 8.11
CA GLU A 24 -0.71 6.77 7.54
C GLU A 24 -1.95 6.18 6.87
N ILE A 25 -3.10 6.82 7.07
CA ILE A 25 -4.37 6.45 6.44
C ILE A 25 -4.65 7.46 5.35
N ALA A 26 -4.83 7.01 4.11
CA ALA A 26 -5.15 7.86 2.97
C ALA A 26 -6.40 8.69 3.24
N ARG A 27 -6.26 10.01 3.14
CA ARG A 27 -7.42 10.92 3.17
C ARG A 27 -7.59 11.49 1.77
N ALA A 28 -8.64 11.08 1.07
CA ALA A 28 -8.93 11.54 -0.30
C ALA A 28 -7.78 11.29 -1.31
N ASN A 29 -7.05 10.17 -1.17
CA ASN A 29 -5.84 9.82 -1.94
C ASN A 29 -4.63 10.74 -1.72
N ASP A 30 -4.67 11.58 -0.69
CA ASP A 30 -3.54 12.38 -0.25
C ASP A 30 -2.71 11.61 0.79
N TRP A 31 -1.39 11.66 0.62
CA TRP A 31 -0.39 10.98 1.44
C TRP A 31 0.68 12.02 1.83
N GLN A 32 0.92 12.20 3.13
CA GLN A 32 1.89 13.19 3.63
C GLN A 32 3.21 12.54 4.01
N GLU A 33 3.17 11.39 4.68
CA GLU A 33 4.38 10.67 5.10
C GLU A 33 4.86 9.63 4.07
N PHE A 34 4.09 9.44 3.00
CA PHE A 34 4.41 8.53 1.91
C PHE A 34 4.29 9.22 0.56
N THR A 35 5.28 8.99 -0.30
CA THR A 35 5.20 9.36 -1.72
C THR A 35 4.79 8.13 -2.52
N ILE A 36 3.77 8.27 -3.37
CA ILE A 36 3.32 7.21 -4.28
C ILE A 36 3.64 7.63 -5.71
N GLU A 37 4.49 6.87 -6.37
CA GLU A 37 4.85 7.03 -7.77
C GLU A 37 4.27 5.86 -8.57
N ALA A 38 3.40 6.13 -9.53
CA ALA A 38 2.93 5.10 -10.46
C ALA A 38 4.11 4.64 -11.33
N LEU A 39 4.41 3.33 -11.30
CA LEU A 39 5.45 2.73 -12.15
C LEU A 39 4.85 2.17 -13.44
N ASP A 40 3.76 1.42 -13.31
CA ASP A 40 3.06 0.75 -14.41
C ASP A 40 1.55 0.82 -14.17
N HIS A 41 0.77 0.33 -15.13
CA HIS A 41 -0.71 0.30 -15.07
C HIS A 41 -1.29 -0.28 -13.78
N ASP A 42 -0.56 -1.21 -13.14
CA ASP A 42 -1.01 -1.92 -11.93
C ASP A 42 -0.07 -1.73 -10.72
N LEU A 43 1.10 -1.12 -10.93
CA LEU A 43 2.15 -1.05 -9.92
C LEU A 43 2.45 0.39 -9.52
N ALA A 44 2.46 0.63 -8.21
CA ALA A 44 2.99 1.83 -7.62
C ALA A 44 4.25 1.53 -6.80
N ARG A 45 5.22 2.43 -6.88
CA ARG A 45 6.28 2.55 -5.90
C ARG A 45 5.79 3.44 -4.78
N VAL A 46 5.95 2.96 -3.56
CA VAL A 46 5.65 3.72 -2.36
C VAL A 46 6.95 3.95 -1.60
N THR A 47 7.24 5.21 -1.32
CA THR A 47 8.42 5.65 -0.59
C THR A 47 7.96 6.27 0.73
N CYS A 48 8.56 5.87 1.84
CA CYS A 48 8.32 6.47 3.15
C CYS A 48 9.27 7.66 3.34
N ASP A 49 8.75 8.87 3.42
CA ASP A 49 9.54 10.11 3.50
C ASP A 49 10.40 10.16 4.79
N ARG A 50 9.94 9.51 5.85
CA ARG A 50 10.62 9.46 7.16
C ARG A 50 11.91 8.66 7.20
N CYS A 51 12.05 7.62 6.37
CA CYS A 51 13.19 6.70 6.42
C CYS A 51 13.71 6.27 5.06
N ASP A 52 13.22 6.92 4.00
CA ASP A 52 13.55 6.68 2.59
C ASP A 52 13.36 5.22 2.12
N ARG A 53 12.55 4.45 2.85
CA ARG A 53 12.28 3.06 2.48
C ARG A 53 11.32 3.02 1.32
N GLN A 54 11.51 2.06 0.44
CA GLN A 54 10.69 1.88 -0.75
C GLN A 54 10.05 0.49 -0.77
N ALA A 55 8.82 0.41 -1.25
CA ALA A 55 8.16 -0.84 -1.60
C ALA A 55 7.42 -0.69 -2.92
N ARG A 56 7.17 -1.82 -3.57
CA ARG A 56 6.30 -1.90 -4.74
C ARG A 56 4.98 -2.51 -4.29
N LEU A 57 3.89 -1.81 -4.54
CA LEU A 57 2.55 -2.19 -4.15
C LEU A 57 1.66 -2.20 -5.40
N GLY A 58 0.79 -3.20 -5.51
CA GLY A 58 -0.25 -3.20 -6.53
C GLY A 58 -1.27 -2.11 -6.22
N LEU A 59 -1.62 -1.30 -7.21
CA LEU A 59 -2.72 -0.33 -7.13
C LEU A 59 -4.08 -1.04 -7.16
N ASP A 60 -4.08 -2.24 -7.73
CA ASP A 60 -5.20 -3.15 -7.77
C ASP A 60 -5.19 -4.03 -6.52
N VAL A 61 -5.78 -3.50 -5.45
CA VAL A 61 -6.38 -4.36 -4.42
C VAL A 61 -7.74 -4.79 -4.97
N GLU A 62 -7.78 -5.51 -6.10
CA GLU A 62 -8.83 -6.51 -6.22
C GLU A 62 -8.58 -7.50 -5.08
N PRO A 63 -9.59 -7.84 -4.26
CA PRO A 63 -9.50 -9.04 -3.45
C PRO A 63 -9.36 -10.16 -4.46
N SER A 64 -8.14 -10.65 -4.69
CA SER A 64 -7.90 -11.81 -5.55
C SER A 64 -8.91 -12.86 -5.10
N PRO A 65 -9.94 -13.18 -5.92
CA PRO A 65 -10.89 -14.21 -5.52
C PRO A 65 -10.03 -15.46 -5.47
N SER A 66 -9.81 -15.94 -4.25
CA SER A 66 -9.12 -17.20 -4.03
C SER A 66 -9.66 -18.21 -5.04
N PRO A 67 -8.82 -18.88 -5.84
CA PRO A 67 -9.32 -19.85 -6.79
C PRO A 67 -10.10 -20.88 -5.98
N GLN A 68 -11.43 -20.85 -6.09
CA GLN A 68 -12.25 -21.85 -5.44
C GLN A 68 -11.85 -23.19 -6.04
N PRO A 69 -11.44 -24.18 -5.24
CA PRO A 69 -11.17 -25.50 -5.78
C PRO A 69 -12.51 -26.10 -6.21
N THR A 70 -12.75 -26.13 -7.52
CA THR A 70 -13.75 -27.01 -8.13
C THR A 70 -13.26 -28.44 -7.99
N TRP A 71 -13.84 -29.20 -7.06
CA TRP A 71 -13.83 -30.66 -7.04
C TRP A 71 -15.21 -31.15 -6.61
#